data_AF-A0A074Y6X1-F1
#
_entry.id   AF-A0A074Y6X1-F1
#
_cell.length_a   1.000
_cell.length_b   1.000
_cell.length_c   1.000
_cell.angle_alpha   90.00
_cell.angle_beta   90.00
_cell.angle_gamma   90.00
#
_symmetry.space_group_name_H-M   'P 1'
#
loop_
_entity.id
_entity.type
_entity.pdbx_description
1 polymer ?
#
loop_
_entity_poly.entity_id
_entity_poly.type
_entity_poly.pdbx_seq_one_letter_code
_entity_poly.pdbx_strand_id
1 'polypeptide(L)'
;MAVQSESSVRSNPKSQYVQDEALQPFLRAQFDPADYLNATLPSLAFSNPSKDRVSLTELSSQTQTLISQLNAQTSRLTNTLNQLTDDILRSGSRLAYQVEMLRGETAGLTDALNTTLQSDIALFTPQLSQEPTQSNNANVALDETATSAATQPAEPEYINKLRTLVMVRQRLDSVIKVFGEAMSWPIAPSDLVSSSFISVSAPSAGGPEEMRNREEKAKEHAQKLRDDITQLLQTATSADEGITAAIKRIDELRDLCFIWKGTAEEKARTRQIDGLEKMVEDEQKALARKAEAKKRTASPAAVDYRYNGAPDATRTSNQGSGYGFMNNLRRIKDDIYLD
;
A
#
# COMPACT_ATOMS: atom_id res chain seq x y z
N MET A 1 -8.62 -49.49 -0.21
CA MET A 1 -7.96 -48.18 -0.42
C MET A 1 -8.12 -47.81 -1.88
N ALA A 2 -9.05 -46.90 -2.16
CA ALA A 2 -9.29 -46.38 -3.50
C ALA A 2 -8.33 -45.21 -3.71
N VAL A 3 -7.35 -45.36 -4.60
CA VAL A 3 -6.47 -44.27 -5.02
C VAL A 3 -7.23 -43.47 -6.08
N GLN A 4 -7.48 -42.21 -5.74
CA GLN A 4 -8.26 -41.28 -6.51
C GLN A 4 -7.60 -41.03 -7.87
N SER A 5 -8.39 -41.18 -8.93
CA SER A 5 -8.11 -40.66 -10.26
C SER A 5 -8.06 -39.14 -10.20
N GLU A 6 -6.88 -38.56 -10.03
CA GLU A 6 -6.67 -37.12 -10.20
C GLU A 6 -6.87 -36.76 -11.67
N SER A 7 -7.87 -35.92 -11.89
CA SER A 7 -8.26 -35.34 -13.16
C SER A 7 -7.07 -34.77 -13.92
N SER A 8 -6.93 -35.17 -15.18
CA SER A 8 -5.97 -34.61 -16.14
C SER A 8 -6.17 -33.09 -16.29
N VAL A 9 -5.44 -32.30 -15.50
CA VAL A 9 -5.38 -30.84 -15.67
C VAL A 9 -4.63 -30.58 -16.97
N ARG A 10 -5.39 -30.34 -18.04
CA ARG A 10 -4.87 -29.78 -19.30
C ARG A 10 -4.43 -28.35 -18.99
N SER A 11 -3.13 -28.11 -18.92
CA SER A 11 -2.61 -26.75 -18.86
C SER A 11 -2.81 -26.11 -20.22
N ASN A 12 -3.53 -24.98 -20.28
CA ASN A 12 -3.66 -24.22 -21.53
C ASN A 12 -2.26 -23.87 -22.04
N PRO A 13 -1.96 -24.10 -23.33
CA PRO A 13 -0.62 -23.86 -23.85
C PRO A 13 -0.32 -22.36 -23.83
N LYS A 14 0.74 -21.98 -23.12
CA LYS A 14 1.17 -20.58 -22.95
C LYS A 14 1.80 -20.00 -24.22
N SER A 15 2.18 -20.83 -25.18
CA SER A 15 2.80 -20.42 -26.45
C SER A 15 2.52 -21.45 -27.56
N GLN A 16 2.61 -21.01 -28.81
CA GLN A 16 2.42 -21.87 -30.00
C GLN A 16 3.41 -23.04 -30.04
N TYR A 17 4.60 -22.87 -29.46
CA TYR A 17 5.67 -23.88 -29.42
C TYR A 17 5.42 -25.02 -28.42
N VAL A 18 4.41 -24.87 -27.55
CA VAL A 18 4.11 -25.77 -26.43
C VAL A 18 2.71 -26.40 -26.57
N GLN A 19 2.11 -26.30 -27.76
CA GLN A 19 0.77 -26.86 -28.04
C GLN A 19 0.75 -28.37 -28.28
N ASP A 20 1.92 -29.01 -28.40
CA ASP A 20 2.00 -30.45 -28.61
C ASP A 20 1.41 -31.21 -27.41
N GLU A 21 0.46 -32.10 -27.67
CA GLU A 21 -0.20 -32.91 -26.64
C GLU A 21 0.81 -33.78 -25.89
N ALA A 22 1.87 -34.22 -26.57
CA ALA A 22 2.96 -34.98 -25.97
C ALA A 22 3.78 -34.18 -24.94
N LEU A 23 3.73 -32.84 -24.98
CA LEU A 23 4.43 -31.98 -24.02
C LEU A 23 3.61 -31.67 -22.77
N GLN A 24 2.29 -31.87 -22.79
CA GLN A 24 1.40 -31.56 -21.66
C GLN A 24 1.81 -32.18 -20.31
N PRO A 25 2.29 -33.44 -20.25
CA PRO A 25 2.75 -34.04 -19.00
C PRO A 25 3.93 -33.27 -18.37
N PHE A 26 4.86 -32.78 -19.21
CA PHE A 26 6.08 -32.09 -18.79
C PHE A 26 5.86 -30.64 -18.34
N LEU A 27 4.71 -30.05 -18.66
CA LEU A 27 4.37 -28.66 -18.31
C LEU A 27 3.71 -28.52 -16.93
N ARG A 28 3.46 -29.64 -16.24
CA ARG A 28 2.87 -29.66 -14.91
C ARG A 28 3.91 -29.22 -13.88
N ALA A 29 3.50 -28.38 -12.93
CA ALA A 29 4.40 -27.88 -11.88
C ALA A 29 4.95 -28.98 -10.94
N GLN A 30 4.26 -30.12 -10.86
CA GLN A 30 4.65 -31.29 -10.07
C GLN A 30 4.94 -32.50 -10.98
N PHE A 31 5.72 -32.29 -12.05
CA PHE A 31 6.12 -33.41 -12.93
C PHE A 31 7.08 -34.36 -12.20
N ASP A 32 6.69 -35.63 -12.07
CA ASP A 32 7.58 -36.70 -11.63
C ASP A 32 7.94 -37.62 -12.82
N PRO A 33 9.24 -37.75 -13.18
CA PRO A 33 9.69 -38.66 -14.23
C PRO A 33 9.36 -40.13 -13.96
N ALA A 34 9.39 -40.56 -12.69
CA ALA A 34 9.16 -41.97 -12.35
C ALA A 34 7.69 -42.33 -12.56
N ASP A 35 6.77 -41.52 -12.02
CA ASP A 35 5.33 -41.69 -12.25
C ASP A 35 4.95 -41.58 -13.74
N TYR A 36 5.60 -40.69 -14.50
CA TYR A 36 5.38 -40.59 -15.95
C TYR A 36 5.76 -41.88 -16.68
N LEU A 37 6.92 -42.46 -16.39
CA LEU A 37 7.35 -43.71 -17.01
C LEU A 37 6.48 -44.90 -16.56
N ASN A 38 6.08 -44.94 -15.29
CA ASN A 38 5.20 -45.97 -14.76
C ASN A 38 3.78 -45.90 -15.35
N ALA A 39 3.30 -44.70 -15.71
CA ALA A 39 2.00 -44.51 -16.34
C ALA A 39 2.02 -44.73 -17.87
N THR A 40 3.17 -44.53 -18.51
CA THR A 40 3.32 -44.65 -19.98
C THR A 40 3.77 -46.03 -20.44
N LEU A 41 4.51 -46.77 -19.61
CA LEU A 41 5.01 -48.10 -19.95
C LEU A 41 4.07 -49.21 -19.43
N PRO A 42 3.75 -50.24 -20.24
CA PRO A 42 2.98 -51.39 -19.78
C PRO A 42 3.71 -52.21 -18.71
N SER A 43 2.96 -52.88 -17.84
CA SER A 43 3.52 -53.74 -16.81
C SER A 43 4.13 -55.03 -17.39
N LEU A 44 5.23 -55.53 -16.81
CA LEU A 44 5.90 -56.77 -17.27
C LEU A 44 5.06 -58.03 -16.98
N ALA A 45 4.91 -58.91 -17.97
CA ALA A 45 4.32 -60.25 -17.80
C ALA A 45 5.41 -61.27 -17.46
N PHE A 46 5.40 -61.82 -16.23
CA PHE A 46 6.35 -62.86 -15.83
C PHE A 46 5.81 -64.30 -15.97
N SER A 47 4.51 -64.49 -16.16
CA SER A 47 3.92 -65.85 -16.13
C SER A 47 2.63 -66.05 -16.94
N ASN A 48 1.85 -65.01 -17.27
CA ASN A 48 0.69 -65.14 -18.16
C ASN A 48 0.33 -63.76 -18.75
N PRO A 49 0.12 -63.61 -20.08
CA PRO A 49 -0.28 -62.34 -20.67
C PRO A 49 -1.76 -62.07 -20.35
N SER A 50 -2.02 -61.21 -19.37
CA SER A 50 -3.30 -60.51 -19.26
C SER A 50 -3.25 -59.26 -20.15
N LYS A 51 -4.42 -58.67 -20.48
CA LYS A 51 -4.55 -57.53 -21.42
C LYS A 51 -3.65 -56.32 -21.12
N ASP A 52 -3.15 -56.19 -19.89
CA ASP A 52 -2.30 -55.07 -19.43
C ASP A 52 -0.83 -55.45 -19.19
N ARG A 53 -0.41 -56.68 -19.54
CA ARG A 53 0.97 -57.15 -19.27
C ARG A 53 1.69 -57.61 -20.52
N VAL A 54 2.88 -57.05 -20.75
CA VAL A 54 3.65 -57.15 -21.99
C VAL A 54 4.97 -57.91 -21.77
N SER A 55 5.48 -58.56 -22.83
CA SER A 55 6.77 -59.26 -22.79
C SER A 55 7.96 -58.29 -22.72
N LEU A 56 9.11 -58.74 -22.19
CA LEU A 56 10.31 -57.91 -22.05
C LEU A 56 10.80 -57.34 -23.40
N THR A 57 10.69 -58.12 -24.48
CA THR A 57 11.12 -57.73 -25.82
C THR A 57 10.24 -56.63 -26.41
N GLU A 58 8.94 -56.66 -26.11
CA GLU A 58 8.01 -55.64 -26.59
C GLU A 58 8.11 -54.36 -25.74
N LEU A 59 8.32 -54.49 -24.42
CA LEU A 59 8.62 -53.34 -23.56
C LEU A 59 9.91 -52.63 -23.98
N SER A 60 10.97 -53.37 -24.31
CA SER A 60 12.24 -52.76 -24.74
C SER A 60 12.07 -52.02 -26.06
N SER A 61 11.31 -52.57 -27.02
CA SER A 61 10.97 -51.89 -28.27
C SER A 61 10.17 -50.60 -28.02
N GLN A 62 9.12 -50.64 -27.19
CA GLN A 62 8.31 -49.46 -26.88
C GLN A 62 9.10 -48.38 -26.14
N THR A 63 9.97 -48.78 -25.21
CA THR A 63 10.86 -47.85 -24.49
C THR A 63 11.84 -47.18 -25.46
N GLN A 64 12.41 -47.93 -26.40
CA GLN A 64 13.32 -47.38 -27.40
C GLN A 64 12.62 -46.37 -28.33
N THR A 65 11.38 -46.65 -28.73
CA THR A 65 10.56 -45.71 -29.51
C THR A 65 10.26 -44.44 -28.72
N LEU A 66 9.87 -44.57 -27.44
CA LEU A 66 9.60 -43.43 -26.56
C LEU A 66 10.85 -42.56 -26.37
N ILE A 67 12.01 -43.16 -26.08
CA ILE A 67 13.28 -42.44 -25.96
C ILE A 67 13.63 -41.71 -27.26
N SER A 68 13.44 -42.36 -28.42
CA SER A 68 13.69 -41.74 -29.73
C SER A 68 12.78 -40.53 -29.95
N GLN A 69 11.50 -40.63 -29.57
CA GLN A 69 10.53 -39.54 -29.64
C GLN A 69 10.91 -38.38 -28.72
N LEU A 70 11.27 -38.66 -27.46
CA LEU A 70 11.70 -37.63 -26.51
C LEU A 70 12.99 -36.94 -26.97
N ASN A 71 13.93 -37.68 -27.55
CA ASN A 71 15.17 -37.10 -28.06
C ASN A 71 14.92 -36.16 -29.25
N ALA A 72 14.02 -36.55 -30.16
CA ALA A 72 13.61 -35.69 -31.27
C ALA A 72 12.90 -34.42 -30.77
N GLN A 73 11.99 -34.55 -29.79
CA GLN A 73 11.30 -33.42 -29.18
C GLN A 73 12.25 -32.47 -28.45
N THR A 74 13.20 -33.03 -27.68
CA THR A 74 14.24 -32.26 -26.97
C THR A 74 15.09 -31.49 -27.96
N SER A 75 15.53 -32.12 -29.05
CA SER A 75 16.30 -31.45 -30.10
C SER A 75 15.54 -30.30 -30.75
N ARG A 76 14.24 -30.50 -31.04
CA ARG A 76 13.37 -29.46 -31.58
C ARG A 76 13.19 -28.30 -30.60
N LEU A 77 12.94 -28.57 -29.32
CA LEU A 77 12.77 -27.56 -28.29
C LEU A 77 14.05 -26.73 -28.10
N THR A 78 15.22 -27.38 -28.07
CA THR A 78 16.52 -26.71 -28.01
C THR A 78 16.72 -25.78 -29.20
N ASN A 79 16.40 -26.23 -30.42
CA ASN A 79 16.49 -25.38 -31.61
C ASN A 79 15.54 -24.17 -31.52
N THR A 80 14.31 -24.37 -31.05
CA THR A 80 13.37 -23.25 -30.87
C THR A 80 13.81 -22.28 -29.78
N LEU A 81 14.42 -22.78 -28.68
CA LEU A 81 14.93 -21.94 -27.61
C LEU A 81 16.10 -21.08 -28.10
N ASN A 82 17.02 -21.66 -28.87
CA ASN A 82 18.11 -20.93 -29.50
C ASN A 82 17.58 -19.83 -30.43
N GLN A 83 16.61 -20.17 -31.30
CA GLN A 83 15.99 -19.20 -32.19
C GLN A 83 15.31 -18.05 -31.43
N LEU A 84 14.53 -18.36 -30.39
CA LEU A 84 13.88 -17.33 -29.58
C LEU A 84 14.89 -16.46 -28.83
N THR A 85 16.00 -17.05 -28.38
CA THR A 85 17.08 -16.31 -27.71
C THR A 85 17.75 -15.34 -28.68
N ASP A 86 18.06 -15.78 -29.91
CA ASP A 86 18.62 -14.92 -30.94
C ASP A 86 17.63 -13.82 -31.37
N ASP A 87 16.35 -14.13 -31.50
CA ASP A 87 15.30 -13.15 -31.81
C ASP A 87 15.14 -12.12 -30.68
N ILE A 88 15.28 -12.51 -29.41
CA ILE A 88 15.28 -11.58 -28.26
C ILE A 88 16.52 -10.67 -28.31
N LEU A 89 17.72 -11.23 -28.53
CA LEU A 89 18.95 -10.44 -28.61
C LEU A 89 18.91 -9.46 -29.78
N ARG A 90 18.40 -9.90 -30.93
CA ARG A 90 18.27 -9.07 -32.13
C ARG A 90 17.18 -8.01 -31.99
N SER A 91 16.01 -8.36 -31.46
CA SER A 91 14.93 -7.40 -31.23
C SER A 91 15.26 -6.39 -30.14
N GLY A 92 16.07 -6.75 -29.14
CA GLY A 92 16.55 -5.84 -28.10
C GLY A 92 17.34 -4.65 -28.67
N SER A 93 18.27 -4.89 -29.59
CA SER A 93 19.04 -3.80 -30.22
C SER A 93 18.18 -2.91 -31.12
N ARG A 94 17.24 -3.50 -31.89
CA ARG A 94 16.27 -2.74 -32.70
C ARG A 94 15.33 -1.89 -31.86
N LEU A 95 14.84 -2.44 -30.75
CA LEU A 95 13.95 -1.74 -29.82
C LEU A 95 14.69 -0.58 -29.15
N ALA A 96 15.94 -0.77 -28.74
CA ALA A 96 16.76 0.30 -28.19
C ALA A 96 16.90 1.48 -29.18
N TYR A 97 17.17 1.20 -30.46
CA TYR A 97 17.21 2.23 -31.49
C TYR A 97 15.86 2.94 -31.67
N GLN A 98 14.75 2.19 -31.71
CA GLN A 98 13.42 2.77 -31.83
C GLN A 98 13.04 3.65 -30.64
N VAL A 99 13.41 3.24 -29.42
CA VAL A 99 13.19 4.04 -28.21
C VAL A 99 14.01 5.32 -28.27
N GLU A 100 15.27 5.25 -28.68
CA GLU A 100 16.12 6.44 -28.80
C GLU A 100 15.62 7.37 -29.91
N MET A 101 15.12 6.81 -31.02
CA MET A 101 14.49 7.60 -32.07
C MET A 101 13.22 8.29 -31.58
N LEU A 102 12.33 7.57 -30.91
CA LEU A 102 11.11 8.13 -30.33
C LEU A 102 11.41 9.19 -29.27
N ARG A 103 12.48 9.02 -28.48
CA ARG A 103 12.95 10.06 -27.55
C ARG A 103 13.42 11.30 -28.30
N GLY A 104 14.19 11.13 -29.37
CA GLY A 104 14.61 12.23 -30.24
C GLY A 104 13.43 12.98 -30.87
N GLU A 105 12.46 12.25 -31.43
CA GLU A 105 11.24 12.82 -32.01
C GLU A 105 10.37 13.50 -30.96
N THR A 106 10.22 12.91 -29.77
CA THR A 106 9.46 13.50 -28.65
C THR A 106 10.16 14.75 -28.13
N ALA A 107 11.49 14.74 -28.01
CA ALA A 107 12.27 15.92 -27.64
C ALA A 107 12.15 17.01 -28.71
N GLY A 108 12.21 16.66 -30.00
CA GLY A 108 12.02 17.59 -31.11
C GLY A 108 10.61 18.18 -31.15
N LEU A 109 9.58 17.37 -30.90
CA LEU A 109 8.20 17.84 -30.78
C LEU A 109 8.02 18.76 -29.57
N THR A 110 8.64 18.41 -28.44
CA THR A 110 8.61 19.23 -27.22
C THR A 110 9.30 20.58 -27.45
N ASP A 111 10.43 20.60 -28.14
CA ASP A 111 11.11 21.83 -28.53
C ASP A 111 10.24 22.65 -29.49
N ALA A 112 9.70 22.02 -30.55
CA ALA A 112 8.81 22.70 -31.49
C ALA A 112 7.58 23.31 -30.80
N LEU A 113 6.97 22.63 -29.82
CA LEU A 113 5.84 23.15 -29.05
C LEU A 113 6.23 24.32 -28.13
N ASN A 114 7.42 24.29 -27.53
CA ASN A 114 7.86 25.30 -26.56
C ASN A 114 8.56 26.50 -27.21
N THR A 115 9.12 26.38 -28.41
CA THR A 115 9.86 27.47 -29.06
C THR A 115 9.14 28.00 -30.28
N THR A 116 8.83 27.12 -31.25
CA THR A 116 8.34 27.54 -32.57
C THR A 116 6.83 27.76 -32.58
N LEU A 117 6.08 26.81 -32.04
CA LEU A 117 4.62 26.81 -32.00
C LEU A 117 4.06 27.53 -30.77
N GLN A 118 4.90 27.91 -29.79
CA GLN A 118 4.44 28.55 -28.57
C GLN A 118 3.73 29.88 -28.85
N SER A 119 4.23 30.67 -29.79
CA SER A 119 3.60 31.92 -30.22
C SER A 119 2.26 31.67 -30.90
N ASP A 120 2.18 30.64 -31.74
CA ASP A 120 0.96 30.31 -32.48
C ASP A 120 -0.10 29.74 -31.53
N ILE A 121 0.30 28.89 -30.59
CA ILE A 121 -0.56 28.37 -29.51
C ILE A 121 -1.05 29.50 -28.60
N ALA A 122 -0.23 30.52 -28.34
CA ALA A 122 -0.64 31.70 -27.59
C ALA A 122 -1.76 32.51 -28.28
N LEU A 123 -1.83 32.49 -29.62
CA LEU A 123 -2.94 33.09 -30.38
C LEU A 123 -4.26 32.31 -30.22
N PHE A 124 -4.18 30.99 -30.04
CA PHE A 124 -5.34 30.12 -29.84
C PHE A 124 -5.76 29.96 -28.38
N THR A 125 -4.95 30.46 -27.44
CA THR A 125 -5.31 30.50 -26.03
C THR A 125 -6.09 31.79 -25.78
N PRO A 126 -7.36 31.73 -25.31
CA PRO A 126 -8.09 32.94 -24.97
C PRO A 126 -7.27 33.70 -23.92
N GLN A 127 -6.82 34.92 -24.26
CA GLN A 127 -6.27 35.86 -23.30
C GLN A 127 -7.37 36.18 -22.29
N LEU A 128 -7.45 35.37 -21.23
CA LEU A 128 -8.14 35.75 -20.01
C LEU A 128 -7.37 36.94 -19.46
N SER A 129 -7.93 38.11 -19.73
CA SER A 129 -7.62 39.43 -19.21
C SER A 129 -6.68 39.39 -17.99
N GLN A 130 -5.39 39.61 -18.23
CA GLN A 130 -4.56 40.25 -17.22
C GLN A 130 -4.98 41.71 -17.20
N GLU A 131 -5.89 42.04 -16.28
CA GLU A 131 -6.21 43.41 -15.93
C GLU A 131 -5.04 44.01 -15.14
N PRO A 132 -4.44 45.13 -15.59
CA PRO A 132 -3.60 45.93 -14.72
C PRO A 132 -4.48 46.71 -13.76
N THR A 133 -4.31 46.47 -12.46
CA THR A 133 -4.96 47.19 -11.37
C THR A 133 -4.69 48.69 -11.48
N GLN A 134 -5.72 49.52 -11.76
CA GLN A 134 -5.82 50.91 -11.29
C GLN A 134 -7.18 51.59 -11.58
N SER A 135 -7.92 51.84 -10.48
CA SER A 135 -8.70 53.05 -10.14
C SER A 135 -9.74 53.64 -11.12
N ASN A 136 -11.03 53.57 -10.78
CA ASN A 136 -11.80 54.67 -10.13
C ASN A 136 -13.33 54.50 -10.21
N ASN A 137 -13.99 54.96 -9.15
CA ASN A 137 -15.43 55.04 -8.87
C ASN A 137 -16.31 55.70 -9.94
N ALA A 138 -17.54 55.19 -10.15
CA ALA A 138 -18.81 55.76 -9.63
C ALA A 138 -20.06 55.37 -10.45
N ASN A 139 -21.06 54.78 -9.78
CA ASN A 139 -22.54 54.92 -9.88
C ASN A 139 -23.24 54.98 -11.27
N VAL A 140 -24.35 54.28 -11.56
CA VAL A 140 -25.72 54.45 -11.00
C VAL A 140 -26.65 53.25 -11.35
N ALA A 141 -27.43 52.81 -10.35
CA ALA A 141 -28.80 52.25 -10.28
C ALA A 141 -29.34 51.12 -11.21
N LEU A 142 -29.60 49.97 -10.55
CA LEU A 142 -30.88 49.23 -10.41
C LEU A 142 -31.97 49.31 -11.50
N ASP A 143 -32.27 48.17 -12.12
CA ASP A 143 -33.65 47.66 -12.25
C ASP A 143 -33.65 46.12 -12.23
N GLU A 144 -34.63 45.54 -11.55
CA GLU A 144 -34.75 44.10 -11.26
C GLU A 144 -35.97 43.53 -12.00
N THR A 145 -35.83 42.27 -12.46
CA THR A 145 -36.93 41.33 -12.81
C THR A 145 -37.51 41.38 -14.24
N ALA A 146 -37.10 40.43 -15.09
CA ALA A 146 -37.97 39.37 -15.62
C ALA A 146 -37.36 38.66 -16.86
N THR A 147 -37.20 37.34 -16.72
CA THR A 147 -37.42 36.31 -17.76
C THR A 147 -36.90 36.55 -19.19
N SER A 148 -35.84 35.83 -19.56
CA SER A 148 -35.70 35.28 -20.91
C SER A 148 -34.88 33.99 -20.87
N ALA A 149 -35.60 32.87 -20.86
CA ALA A 149 -35.09 31.63 -21.42
C ALA A 149 -34.93 31.78 -22.94
N ALA A 150 -33.93 31.06 -23.49
CA ALA A 150 -33.47 31.03 -24.89
C ALA A 150 -32.68 32.28 -25.31
N THR A 151 -31.37 32.21 -25.56
CA THR A 151 -30.73 31.36 -26.56
C THR A 151 -29.25 31.17 -26.19
N GLN A 152 -28.87 30.01 -25.68
CA GLN A 152 -27.45 29.62 -25.74
C GLN A 152 -27.18 29.16 -27.18
N PRO A 153 -26.18 29.72 -27.89
CA PRO A 153 -25.73 29.11 -29.14
C PRO A 153 -25.26 27.70 -28.77
N ALA A 154 -25.78 26.70 -29.48
CA ALA A 154 -25.52 25.29 -29.24
C ALA A 154 -24.01 25.06 -29.03
N GLU A 155 -23.60 24.94 -27.77
CA GLU A 155 -22.21 24.66 -27.45
C GLU A 155 -21.90 23.30 -28.08
N PRO A 156 -20.91 23.25 -28.97
CA PRO A 156 -20.67 22.05 -29.73
C PRO A 156 -20.25 20.90 -28.81
N GLU A 157 -20.68 19.69 -29.16
CA GLU A 157 -20.53 18.49 -28.33
C GLU A 157 -19.08 18.24 -27.87
N TYR A 158 -18.09 18.67 -28.67
CA TYR A 158 -16.67 18.58 -28.33
C TYR A 158 -16.25 19.49 -27.15
N ILE A 159 -16.88 20.64 -26.95
CA ILE A 159 -16.64 21.51 -25.77
C ILE A 159 -17.17 20.84 -24.50
N ASN A 160 -18.34 20.21 -24.58
CA ASN A 160 -18.88 19.43 -23.46
C ASN A 160 -18.00 18.22 -23.15
N LYS A 161 -17.54 17.49 -24.17
CA LYS A 161 -16.57 16.39 -24.03
C LYS A 161 -15.24 16.87 -23.42
N LEU A 162 -14.77 18.06 -23.79
CA LEU A 162 -13.54 18.63 -23.24
C LEU A 162 -13.72 19.02 -21.77
N ARG A 163 -14.83 19.66 -21.39
CA ARG A 163 -15.12 19.99 -19.98
C ARG A 163 -15.28 18.74 -19.12
N THR A 164 -15.95 17.70 -19.63
CA THR A 164 -16.04 16.43 -18.91
C THR A 164 -14.68 15.77 -18.78
N LEU A 165 -13.83 15.78 -19.82
CA LEU A 165 -12.45 15.27 -19.72
C LEU A 165 -11.60 16.05 -18.73
N VAL A 166 -11.73 17.38 -18.64
CA VAL A 166 -11.03 18.20 -17.64
C VAL A 166 -11.50 17.87 -16.23
N MET A 167 -12.82 17.74 -16.02
CA MET A 167 -13.37 17.35 -14.73
C MET A 167 -12.95 15.92 -14.33
N VAL A 168 -12.91 14.99 -15.29
CA VAL A 168 -12.40 13.63 -15.08
C VAL A 168 -10.92 13.66 -14.75
N ARG A 169 -10.11 14.46 -15.45
CA ARG A 169 -8.69 14.63 -15.14
C ARG A 169 -8.49 15.16 -13.72
N GLN A 170 -9.17 16.23 -13.34
CA GLN A 170 -9.09 16.79 -11.98
C GLN A 170 -9.50 15.75 -10.92
N ARG A 171 -10.55 14.97 -11.21
CA ARG A 171 -10.99 13.89 -10.31
C ARG A 171 -9.95 12.77 -10.22
N LEU A 172 -9.34 12.38 -11.34
CA LEU A 172 -8.28 11.37 -11.36
C LEU A 172 -7.04 11.86 -10.62
N ASP A 173 -6.63 13.12 -10.80
CA ASP A 173 -5.52 13.74 -10.08
C ASP A 173 -5.79 13.74 -8.56
N SER A 174 -7.02 14.04 -8.14
CA SER A 174 -7.45 13.93 -6.74
C SER A 174 -7.40 12.50 -6.22
N VAL A 175 -7.87 11.52 -6.99
CA VAL A 175 -7.79 10.09 -6.63
C VAL A 175 -6.35 9.63 -6.53
N ILE A 176 -5.49 9.99 -7.49
CA ILE A 176 -4.06 9.66 -7.48
C ILE A 176 -3.39 10.24 -6.23
N LYS A 177 -3.71 11.49 -5.87
CA LYS A 177 -3.17 12.11 -4.66
C LYS A 177 -3.61 11.36 -3.40
N VAL A 178 -4.90 11.09 -3.26
CA VAL A 178 -5.47 10.39 -2.09
C VAL A 178 -4.93 8.96 -1.98
N PHE A 179 -4.87 8.20 -3.07
CA PHE A 179 -4.29 6.86 -3.08
C PHE A 179 -2.77 6.87 -2.94
N GLY A 180 -2.08 7.89 -3.43
CA GLY A 180 -0.65 8.07 -3.23
C GLY A 180 -0.31 8.33 -1.77
N GLU A 181 -1.05 9.24 -1.12
CA GLU A 181 -0.96 9.49 0.32
C GLU A 181 -1.30 8.23 1.12
N ALA A 182 -2.34 7.49 0.71
CA ALA A 182 -2.70 6.22 1.32
C ALA A 182 -1.56 5.18 1.19
N MET A 183 -1.03 4.97 -0.01
CA MET A 183 0.10 4.05 -0.26
C MET A 183 1.37 4.46 0.48
N SER A 184 1.56 5.76 0.74
CA SER A 184 2.70 6.28 1.51
C SER A 184 2.64 5.95 3.01
N TRP A 185 1.53 5.38 3.49
CA TRP A 185 1.36 4.90 4.85
C TRP A 185 1.66 3.40 4.95
N PRO A 186 2.94 2.99 5.15
CA PRO A 186 3.32 1.59 5.33
C PRO A 186 2.74 1.03 6.62
N ILE A 187 2.28 -0.22 6.58
CA ILE A 187 1.98 -1.01 7.78
C ILE A 187 3.06 -2.07 7.97
N ALA A 188 3.42 -2.25 9.23
CA ALA A 188 4.28 -3.32 9.70
C ALA A 188 3.59 -4.67 9.44
N PRO A 189 4.23 -5.63 8.76
CA PRO A 189 3.63 -6.95 8.58
C PRO A 189 3.24 -7.60 9.92
N SER A 190 3.92 -7.26 11.02
CA SER A 190 3.58 -7.68 12.39
C SER A 190 2.18 -7.22 12.87
N ASP A 191 1.72 -6.04 12.44
CA ASP A 191 0.40 -5.50 12.81
C ASP A 191 -0.76 -6.19 12.05
N LEU A 192 -0.48 -6.80 10.89
CA LEU A 192 -1.45 -7.61 10.14
C LEU A 192 -1.63 -9.02 10.76
N VAL A 193 -0.69 -9.49 11.58
CA VAL A 193 -0.59 -10.90 12.02
C VAL A 193 -1.42 -11.23 13.26
N SER A 194 -2.14 -10.26 13.84
CA SER A 194 -2.89 -10.49 15.09
C SER A 194 -4.10 -11.44 15.01
N SER A 195 -4.47 -12.03 13.85
CA SER A 195 -5.63 -12.94 13.80
C SER A 195 -5.63 -14.10 12.80
N SER A 196 -4.48 -14.57 12.28
CA SER A 196 -4.49 -15.66 11.28
C SER A 196 -3.40 -16.71 11.53
N PHE A 197 -3.65 -17.65 12.44
CA PHE A 197 -2.90 -18.91 12.60
C PHE A 197 -3.17 -19.93 11.47
N ILE A 198 -3.40 -19.47 10.24
CA ILE A 198 -3.58 -20.35 9.07
C ILE A 198 -2.41 -20.07 8.12
N SER A 199 -1.36 -20.88 8.29
CA SER A 199 -0.24 -20.99 7.36
C SER A 199 -0.77 -21.53 6.02
N VAL A 200 -1.08 -20.64 5.11
CA VAL A 200 -1.15 -20.94 3.67
C VAL A 200 -0.02 -20.16 3.02
N SER A 201 0.91 -20.88 2.42
CA SER A 201 2.10 -20.39 1.75
C SER A 201 1.75 -19.39 0.64
N ALA A 202 1.63 -18.11 0.99
CA ALA A 202 1.83 -17.04 0.04
C ALA A 202 3.35 -16.98 -0.25
N PRO A 203 3.79 -16.86 -1.52
CA PRO A 203 5.20 -16.63 -1.79
C PRO A 203 5.62 -15.36 -1.04
N SER A 204 6.59 -15.49 -0.14
CA SER A 204 7.11 -14.38 0.65
C SER A 204 7.46 -13.24 -0.29
N ALA A 205 6.69 -12.16 -0.25
CA ALA A 205 7.01 -10.94 -0.95
C ALA A 205 8.27 -10.37 -0.30
N GLY A 206 9.42 -10.74 -0.84
CA GLY A 206 10.72 -10.28 -0.38
C GLY A 206 11.38 -11.21 0.65
N GLY A 207 12.71 -11.23 0.64
CA GLY A 207 13.52 -11.91 1.64
C GLY A 207 13.40 -11.25 3.03
N PRO A 208 14.04 -11.84 4.07
CA PRO A 208 14.00 -11.33 5.45
C PRO A 208 14.41 -9.86 5.60
N GLU A 209 15.34 -9.41 4.75
CA GLU A 209 15.82 -8.03 4.70
C GLU A 209 14.75 -7.05 4.20
N GLU A 210 13.94 -7.42 3.20
CA GLU A 210 12.85 -6.57 2.69
C GLU A 210 11.71 -6.45 3.71
N MET A 211 11.42 -7.53 4.43
CA MET A 211 10.47 -7.50 5.55
C MET A 211 10.93 -6.59 6.67
N ARG A 212 12.23 -6.64 7.04
CA ARG A 212 12.81 -5.78 8.06
C ARG A 212 12.81 -4.31 7.65
N ASN A 213 13.15 -4.01 6.39
CA ASN A 213 13.11 -2.66 5.84
C ASN A 213 11.66 -2.11 5.82
N ARG A 214 10.67 -2.93 5.47
CA ARG A 214 9.25 -2.53 5.52
C ARG A 214 8.74 -2.31 6.95
N GLU A 215 9.15 -3.15 7.89
CA GLU A 215 8.85 -3.02 9.32
C GLU A 215 9.44 -1.73 9.90
N GLU A 216 10.70 -1.42 9.57
CA GLU A 216 11.39 -0.21 10.01
C GLU A 216 10.70 1.05 9.46
N LYS A 217 10.40 1.09 8.16
CA LYS A 217 9.64 2.20 7.54
C LYS A 217 8.26 2.40 8.15
N ALA A 218 7.56 1.32 8.50
CA ALA A 218 6.27 1.41 9.18
C ALA A 218 6.39 2.03 10.57
N LYS A 219 7.42 1.64 11.34
CA LYS A 219 7.69 2.21 12.66
C LYS A 219 8.11 3.67 12.58
N GLU A 220 8.98 4.02 11.64
CA GLU A 220 9.41 5.40 11.40
C GLU A 220 8.21 6.28 11.01
N HIS A 221 7.34 5.81 10.13
CA HIS A 221 6.14 6.55 9.75
C HIS A 221 5.18 6.75 10.95
N ALA A 222 4.95 5.69 11.74
CA ALA A 222 4.13 5.79 12.94
C ALA A 222 4.72 6.73 14.00
N GLN A 223 6.06 6.76 14.14
CA GLN A 223 6.76 7.72 14.99
C GLN A 223 6.60 9.13 14.45
N LYS A 224 6.81 9.34 13.16
CA LYS A 224 6.62 10.64 12.51
C LYS A 224 5.22 11.21 12.70
N LEU A 225 4.17 10.38 12.59
CA LEU A 225 2.80 10.82 12.85
C LEU A 225 2.59 11.25 14.31
N ARG A 226 3.22 10.57 15.27
CA ARG A 226 3.19 10.97 16.68
C ARG A 226 3.93 12.27 16.88
N ASP A 227 5.12 12.40 16.30
CA ASP A 227 5.95 13.60 16.40
C ASP A 227 5.22 14.81 15.80
N ASP A 228 4.62 14.67 14.60
CA ASP A 228 3.80 15.69 13.95
C ASP A 228 2.66 16.17 14.87
N ILE A 229 1.94 15.24 15.52
CA ILE A 229 0.87 15.60 16.45
C ILE A 229 1.43 16.27 17.72
N THR A 230 2.53 15.78 18.28
CA THR A 230 3.18 16.46 19.43
C THR A 230 3.68 17.85 19.05
N GLN A 231 4.16 18.04 17.82
CA GLN A 231 4.61 19.33 17.31
C GLN A 231 3.43 20.28 17.14
N LEU A 232 2.27 19.82 16.64
CA LEU A 232 1.04 20.61 16.57
C LEU A 232 0.58 21.05 17.97
N LEU A 233 0.72 20.18 18.98
CA LEU A 233 0.40 20.50 20.37
C LEU A 233 1.39 21.50 21.00
N GLN A 234 2.67 21.47 20.62
CA GLN A 234 3.73 22.32 21.18
C GLN A 234 3.89 23.68 20.48
N THR A 235 3.64 23.75 19.18
CA THR A 235 3.92 24.93 18.34
C THR A 235 2.76 25.93 18.35
N ALA A 236 1.57 25.51 18.76
CA ALA A 236 0.40 26.37 18.77
C ALA A 236 0.54 27.54 19.76
N THR A 237 0.09 28.72 19.34
CA THR A 237 0.14 29.95 20.17
C THR A 237 -0.78 29.84 21.38
N SER A 238 -1.86 29.08 21.24
CA SER A 238 -2.78 28.73 22.32
C SER A 238 -2.97 27.22 22.42
N ALA A 239 -3.07 26.71 23.65
CA ALA A 239 -3.21 25.28 23.90
C ALA A 239 -4.47 24.67 23.23
N ASP A 240 -5.58 25.42 23.19
CA ASP A 240 -6.81 24.99 22.51
C ASP A 240 -6.65 24.96 20.97
N GLU A 241 -5.88 25.89 20.39
CA GLU A 241 -5.62 25.91 18.95
C GLU A 241 -4.81 24.66 18.52
N GLY A 242 -3.80 24.28 19.32
CA GLY A 242 -3.01 23.07 19.09
C GLY A 242 -3.85 21.79 19.16
N ILE A 243 -4.78 21.71 20.11
CA ILE A 243 -5.73 20.58 20.21
C ILE A 243 -6.63 20.53 18.96
N THR A 244 -7.21 21.66 18.55
CA THR A 244 -8.09 21.67 17.36
C THR A 244 -7.35 21.32 16.08
N ALA A 245 -6.10 21.76 15.91
CA ALA A 245 -5.26 21.40 14.77
C ALA A 245 -4.90 19.91 14.77
N ALA A 246 -4.59 19.36 15.95
CA ALA A 246 -4.32 17.92 16.12
C ALA A 246 -5.55 17.06 15.81
N ILE A 247 -6.75 17.44 16.29
CA ILE A 247 -8.01 16.76 15.97
C ILE A 247 -8.27 16.78 14.46
N LYS A 248 -8.13 17.95 13.83
CA LYS A 248 -8.29 18.06 12.36
C LYS A 248 -7.34 17.13 11.61
N ARG A 249 -6.08 17.02 12.06
CA ARG A 249 -5.10 16.12 11.44
C ARG A 249 -5.47 14.65 11.63
N ILE A 250 -6.03 14.28 12.78
CA ILE A 250 -6.54 12.92 13.05
C ILE A 250 -7.75 12.62 12.15
N ASP A 251 -8.64 13.58 11.94
CA ASP A 251 -9.80 13.40 11.05
C ASP A 251 -9.37 13.20 9.58
N GLU A 252 -8.36 13.93 9.10
CA GLU A 252 -7.76 13.68 7.77
C GLU A 252 -7.19 12.26 7.65
N LEU A 253 -6.55 11.74 8.71
CA LEU A 253 -6.06 10.36 8.74
C LEU A 253 -7.20 9.33 8.78
N ARG A 254 -8.34 9.65 9.40
CA ARG A 254 -9.56 8.82 9.38
C ARG A 254 -10.17 8.74 7.99
N ASP A 255 -10.22 9.86 7.28
CA ASP A 255 -10.70 9.90 5.89
C ASP A 255 -9.84 9.02 4.98
N LEU A 256 -8.51 9.05 5.17
CA LEU A 256 -7.60 8.13 4.48
C LEU A 256 -7.89 6.67 4.87
N CYS A 257 -8.13 6.38 6.14
CA CYS A 257 -8.43 5.02 6.62
C CYS A 257 -9.65 4.40 5.90
N PHE A 258 -10.62 5.21 5.49
CA PHE A 258 -11.82 4.73 4.77
C PHE A 258 -11.51 4.02 3.45
N ILE A 259 -10.39 4.35 2.79
CA ILE A 259 -9.94 3.72 1.54
C ILE A 259 -9.69 2.22 1.71
N TRP A 260 -9.27 1.82 2.92
CA TRP A 260 -8.96 0.43 3.25
C TRP A 260 -10.14 -0.34 3.84
N LYS A 261 -11.33 0.25 3.87
CA LYS A 261 -12.52 -0.42 4.39
C LYS A 261 -12.77 -1.76 3.70
N GLY A 262 -12.88 -2.83 4.47
CA GLY A 262 -13.04 -4.20 3.97
C GLY A 262 -11.73 -4.91 3.61
N THR A 263 -10.56 -4.28 3.81
CA THR A 263 -9.25 -4.93 3.61
C THR A 263 -8.69 -5.45 4.94
N ALA A 264 -7.72 -6.37 4.88
CA ALA A 264 -7.02 -6.88 6.07
C ALA A 264 -6.25 -5.80 6.84
N GLU A 265 -6.02 -4.64 6.21
CA GLU A 265 -5.27 -3.51 6.76
C GLU A 265 -6.12 -2.55 7.60
N GLU A 266 -7.46 -2.56 7.42
CA GLU A 266 -8.38 -1.62 8.07
C GLU A 266 -8.17 -1.56 9.59
N LYS A 267 -8.24 -2.72 10.25
CA LYS A 267 -8.17 -2.82 11.71
C LYS A 267 -6.82 -2.36 12.28
N ALA A 268 -5.73 -2.59 11.55
CA ALA A 268 -4.40 -2.15 11.98
C ALA A 268 -4.27 -0.62 11.90
N ARG A 269 -4.76 -0.02 10.81
CA ARG A 269 -4.75 1.45 10.61
C ARG A 269 -5.66 2.16 11.61
N THR A 270 -6.86 1.64 11.86
CA THR A 270 -7.78 2.21 12.86
C THR A 270 -7.15 2.22 14.25
N ARG A 271 -6.48 1.13 14.68
CA ARG A 271 -5.78 1.09 15.97
C ARG A 271 -4.68 2.13 16.11
N GLN A 272 -3.95 2.40 15.02
CA GLN A 272 -2.92 3.45 15.03
C GLN A 272 -3.56 4.83 15.26
N ILE A 273 -4.67 5.12 14.59
CA ILE A 273 -5.44 6.36 14.75
C ILE A 273 -6.02 6.48 16.16
N ASP A 274 -6.64 5.41 16.70
CA ASP A 274 -7.18 5.40 18.06
C ASP A 274 -6.10 5.70 19.11
N GLY A 275 -4.87 5.24 18.87
CA GLY A 275 -3.71 5.56 19.71
C GLY A 275 -3.30 7.04 19.67
N LEU A 276 -3.43 7.68 18.51
CA LEU A 276 -3.18 9.13 18.34
C LEU A 276 -4.29 9.97 18.97
N GLU A 277 -5.56 9.57 18.79
CA GLU A 277 -6.72 10.21 19.42
C GLU A 277 -6.59 10.20 20.93
N LYS A 278 -6.24 9.05 21.52
CA LYS A 278 -6.02 8.95 22.96
C LYS A 278 -4.92 9.89 23.46
N MET A 279 -3.84 10.09 22.67
CA MET A 279 -2.76 11.02 23.04
C MET A 279 -3.27 12.47 23.10
N VAL A 280 -4.11 12.86 22.14
CA VAL A 280 -4.72 14.20 22.10
C VAL A 280 -5.75 14.38 23.21
N GLU A 281 -6.58 13.37 23.49
CA GLU A 281 -7.54 13.37 24.60
C GLU A 281 -6.84 13.47 25.97
N ASP A 282 -5.74 12.75 26.17
CA ASP A 282 -4.95 12.79 27.40
C ASP A 282 -4.33 14.19 27.62
N GLU A 283 -3.84 14.84 26.57
CA GLU A 283 -3.34 16.23 26.63
C GLU A 283 -4.46 17.25 26.85
N GLN A 284 -5.60 17.11 26.17
CA GLN A 284 -6.79 17.94 26.40
C GLN A 284 -7.26 17.84 27.85
N LYS A 285 -7.29 16.62 28.42
CA LYS A 285 -7.63 16.38 29.82
C LYS A 285 -6.59 16.93 30.78
N ALA A 286 -5.30 16.85 30.44
CA ALA A 286 -4.22 17.44 31.23
C ALA A 286 -4.31 18.97 31.27
N LEU A 287 -4.62 19.62 30.14
CA LEU A 287 -4.85 21.06 30.05
C LEU A 287 -6.10 21.48 30.84
N ALA A 288 -7.20 20.74 30.74
CA ALA A 288 -8.41 20.99 31.54
C ALA A 288 -8.12 20.90 33.06
N ARG A 289 -7.35 19.88 33.49
CA ARG A 289 -6.92 19.74 34.90
C ARG A 289 -6.02 20.89 35.36
N LYS A 290 -5.08 21.34 34.52
CA LYS A 290 -4.22 22.50 34.82
C LYS A 290 -5.03 23.79 34.92
N ALA A 291 -6.03 23.98 34.05
CA ALA A 291 -6.94 25.12 34.10
C ALA A 291 -7.80 25.11 35.39
N GLU A 292 -8.32 23.96 35.80
CA GLU A 292 -9.08 23.81 37.05
C GLU A 292 -8.21 24.05 38.29
N ALA A 293 -6.98 23.54 38.30
CA ALA A 293 -6.02 23.79 39.38
C ALA A 293 -5.67 25.28 39.51
N LYS A 294 -5.45 25.98 38.39
CA LYS A 294 -5.18 27.42 38.37
C LYS A 294 -6.38 28.23 38.88
N LYS A 295 -7.61 27.79 38.59
CA LYS A 295 -8.85 28.42 39.08
C LYS A 295 -9.03 28.24 40.59
N ARG A 296 -8.64 27.09 41.16
CA ARG A 296 -8.66 26.84 42.61
C ARG A 296 -7.60 27.65 43.37
N THR A 297 -6.45 27.92 42.77
CA THR A 297 -5.40 28.78 43.37
C THR A 297 -5.62 30.28 43.16
N ALA A 298 -6.55 30.67 42.29
CA ALA A 298 -6.87 32.07 41.97
C ALA A 298 -8.13 32.59 42.69
N SER A 299 -8.70 31.85 43.64
CA SER A 299 -9.76 32.39 44.50
C SER A 299 -9.15 33.35 45.53
N PRO A 300 -9.57 34.62 45.59
CA PRO A 300 -9.05 35.56 46.56
C PRO A 300 -9.53 35.18 47.97
N ALA A 301 -8.67 35.47 48.95
CA ALA A 301 -8.84 35.18 50.36
C ALA A 301 -10.25 35.50 50.88
N ALA A 302 -11.01 34.47 51.24
CA ALA A 302 -12.05 34.58 52.26
C ALA A 302 -11.37 34.40 53.61
N VAL A 303 -11.16 35.52 54.30
CA VAL A 303 -10.68 35.59 55.67
C VAL A 303 -11.69 34.87 56.57
N ASP A 304 -11.33 33.72 57.14
CA ASP A 304 -12.04 33.14 58.27
C ASP A 304 -11.13 33.23 59.51
N TYR A 305 -11.45 34.18 60.38
CA TYR A 305 -10.88 34.30 61.72
C TYR A 305 -11.57 33.27 62.61
N ARG A 306 -10.95 32.12 62.86
CA ARG A 306 -11.25 31.31 64.05
C ARG A 306 -10.03 30.55 64.56
N TYR A 307 -9.39 31.23 65.51
CA TYR A 307 -8.53 30.79 66.59
C TYR A 307 -8.82 29.34 67.08
N ASN A 308 -7.83 28.45 67.08
CA ASN A 308 -7.16 27.90 68.28
C ASN A 308 -6.57 26.48 68.04
N GLY A 309 -5.32 26.25 68.47
CA GLY A 309 -4.82 24.91 68.85
C GLY A 309 -3.75 24.23 67.97
N ALA A 310 -2.48 24.51 68.26
CA ALA A 310 -1.26 23.67 68.32
C ALA A 310 -0.99 22.50 67.33
N PRO A 311 0.30 22.18 67.06
CA PRO A 311 0.72 21.46 65.85
C PRO A 311 0.83 19.95 66.09
N ASP A 312 0.49 19.16 65.07
CA ASP A 312 1.12 17.85 64.93
C ASP A 312 1.54 17.56 63.50
N ALA A 313 2.76 17.05 63.41
CA ALA A 313 3.44 16.65 62.21
C ALA A 313 2.82 15.34 61.71
N THR A 314 2.50 15.27 60.42
CA THR A 314 3.14 14.33 59.49
C THR A 314 2.43 14.37 58.15
N ARG A 315 3.21 14.74 57.15
CA ARG A 315 2.91 14.53 55.74
C ARG A 315 2.93 13.03 55.46
N THR A 316 1.86 12.46 54.93
CA THR A 316 1.96 11.47 53.85
C THR A 316 0.73 11.56 52.96
N SER A 317 0.97 12.12 51.78
CA SER A 317 0.08 12.05 50.63
C SER A 317 -0.06 10.59 50.20
N ASN A 318 -1.29 10.11 50.24
CA ASN A 318 -1.72 8.88 49.61
C ASN A 318 -1.60 9.03 48.08
N GLN A 319 -0.49 8.58 47.52
CA GLN A 319 -0.34 8.33 46.08
C GLN A 319 0.18 6.91 45.91
N GLY A 320 -0.71 6.05 45.42
CA GLY A 320 -0.38 4.72 44.96
C GLY A 320 0.65 4.79 43.85
N SER A 321 1.84 4.26 44.12
CA SER A 321 2.82 3.88 43.10
C SER A 321 3.58 2.68 43.63
N GLY A 322 3.25 1.51 43.09
CA GLY A 322 3.73 0.18 43.51
C GLY A 322 5.19 -0.10 43.17
N TYR A 323 6.10 0.82 43.47
CA TYR A 323 7.54 0.70 43.21
C TYR A 323 8.42 0.93 44.45
N GLY A 324 7.84 1.04 45.65
CA GLY A 324 8.59 1.22 46.90
C GLY A 324 9.07 -0.08 47.56
N PHE A 325 8.40 -1.21 47.32
CA PHE A 325 8.68 -2.47 48.02
C PHE A 325 9.96 -3.15 47.52
N MET A 326 10.22 -3.14 46.21
CA MET A 326 11.41 -3.78 45.64
C MET A 326 12.71 -3.06 46.00
N ASN A 327 12.68 -1.73 46.19
CA ASN A 327 13.85 -0.97 46.62
C ASN A 327 14.24 -1.27 48.08
N ASN A 328 13.26 -1.54 48.96
CA ASN A 328 13.53 -1.98 50.33
C ASN A 328 14.08 -3.42 50.37
N LEU A 329 13.62 -4.32 49.49
CA LEU A 329 14.18 -5.67 49.39
C LEU A 329 15.62 -5.66 48.87
N ARG A 330 15.95 -4.75 47.95
CA ARG A 330 17.32 -4.60 47.42
C ARG A 330 18.28 -4.14 48.51
N ARG A 331 17.85 -3.20 49.37
CA ARG A 331 18.61 -2.75 50.54
C ARG A 331 18.86 -3.86 51.57
N ILE A 332 17.85 -4.68 51.87
CA ILE A 332 18.01 -5.80 52.82
C ILE A 332 18.97 -6.87 52.25
N LYS A 333 18.94 -7.10 50.93
CA LYS A 333 19.90 -8.01 50.29
C LYS A 333 21.33 -7.48 50.38
N ASP A 334 21.53 -6.16 50.22
CA ASP A 334 22.87 -5.57 50.28
C ASP A 334 23.42 -5.57 51.73
N ASP A 335 22.56 -5.41 52.75
CA ASP A 335 22.95 -5.48 54.18
C ASP A 335 23.31 -6.90 54.66
N ILE A 336 22.76 -7.96 54.03
CA ILE A 336 23.02 -9.36 54.44
C ILE A 336 24.36 -9.89 53.91
N TYR A 337 24.99 -9.22 52.94
CA TYR A 337 26.24 -9.67 52.31
C TYR A 337 27.49 -8.89 52.77
N LEU A 338 27.39 -8.12 53.86
CA LEU A 338 28.48 -7.25 54.34
C LEU A 338 28.93 -7.49 55.79
N ASP A 339 28.66 -8.67 56.35
CA ASP A 339 29.35 -9.20 57.54
C ASP A 339 30.13 -10.48 57.22
#